data_AF-A0AA35Q0M8-F1
#
_entry.id   AF-A0AA35Q0M8-F1
#
_cell.length_a   1.000
_cell.length_b   1.000
_cell.length_c   1.000
_cell.angle_alpha   90.00
_cell.angle_beta   90.00
_cell.angle_gamma   90.00
#
_symmetry.space_group_name_H-M   'P 1'
#
loop_
_entity.id
_entity.type
_entity.pdbx_description
1 polymer ?
#
loop_
_entity_poly.entity_id
_entity_poly.type
_entity_poly.pdbx_seq_one_letter_code
_entity_poly.pdbx_strand_id
1 'polypeptide(L)'
;MPSNTEPKMDIIAQCLCKAHTFTASIPPSSLPLEASYCHCNSCRHVTGAMYSCDAPWPGPQETILNSTLARYNFTQNVTVRFCATCSSPMFFHEHYEGRPESLGVFIGVLTNHPVDKFVKVVDHIFVEDTIDGGATPWLMDINPDGTPPKLWKGRMNTTEELEAPWPAIDSLMKAEDKTGPGLIPLQCHCKGVNLTVRRMDSEFSKMKASGKELPWFVNPRNLKHMCGFDPCDSCRPMFGVDMVHWTFVLAQQVEFAENNTGEPFPADTLQLKEAVLGPNRDPRLGTLSLYASSPDVQRYFCSRCSASVFYAVDDRPELLDVAAGLLCAPEGARAESLLAWELGSAIGNVGDVQGGWREKYVKAVRRGAEKWRIQRGYPKSWRRINAEEQKPELFEDFKDLQVE
;
A
#
# COMPACT_ATOMS: atom_id res chain seq x y z
N MET A 1 -30.46 36.36 -19.67
CA MET A 1 -29.28 35.57 -20.09
C MET A 1 -29.50 34.15 -19.58
N PRO A 2 -29.48 33.10 -20.42
CA PRO A 2 -29.54 31.75 -19.90
C PRO A 2 -28.27 31.50 -19.08
N SER A 3 -28.43 31.13 -17.81
CA SER A 3 -27.32 30.74 -16.95
C SER A 3 -26.65 29.53 -17.57
N ASN A 4 -25.46 29.74 -18.12
CA ASN A 4 -24.65 28.70 -18.75
C ASN A 4 -24.04 27.83 -17.63
N THR A 5 -24.86 27.05 -16.93
CA THR A 5 -24.38 26.11 -15.92
C THR A 5 -23.82 24.88 -16.62
N GLU A 6 -22.50 24.72 -16.56
CA GLU A 6 -21.78 23.56 -17.07
C GLU A 6 -22.39 22.25 -16.50
N PRO A 7 -22.57 21.21 -17.34
CA PRO A 7 -23.04 19.91 -16.85
C PRO A 7 -22.07 19.38 -15.80
N LYS A 8 -22.60 19.05 -14.62
CA LYS A 8 -21.81 18.50 -13.52
C LYS A 8 -21.60 17.00 -13.67
N MET A 9 -20.54 16.50 -13.04
CA MET A 9 -20.28 15.08 -12.86
C MET A 9 -20.10 14.76 -11.38
N ASP A 10 -20.26 13.48 -11.03
CA ASP A 10 -20.18 13.02 -9.66
C ASP A 10 -18.82 12.41 -9.34
N ILE A 11 -18.20 12.90 -8.27
CA ILE A 11 -17.05 12.29 -7.60
C ILE A 11 -17.60 11.45 -6.45
N ILE A 12 -17.36 10.15 -6.49
CA ILE A 12 -17.86 9.21 -5.48
C ILE A 12 -16.68 8.63 -4.70
N ALA A 13 -16.73 8.77 -3.37
CA ALA A 13 -15.84 8.10 -2.42
C ALA A 13 -16.61 7.01 -1.67
N GLN A 14 -16.13 5.77 -1.68
CA GLN A 14 -16.82 4.62 -1.12
C GLN A 14 -15.86 3.69 -0.37
N CYS A 15 -16.23 3.29 0.86
CA CYS A 15 -15.46 2.30 1.61
C CYS A 15 -15.65 0.89 1.02
N LEU A 16 -14.78 -0.06 1.37
CA LEU A 16 -14.81 -1.42 0.84
C LEU A 16 -16.17 -2.13 1.04
N CYS A 17 -16.77 -2.03 2.24
CA CYS A 17 -18.08 -2.63 2.52
C CYS A 17 -19.27 -1.80 2.01
N LYS A 18 -19.01 -0.64 1.40
CA LYS A 18 -20.01 0.29 0.84
C LYS A 18 -20.99 0.91 1.83
N ALA A 19 -20.86 0.62 3.14
CA ALA A 19 -21.68 1.21 4.19
C ALA A 19 -21.56 2.75 4.27
N HIS A 20 -20.44 3.30 3.80
CA HIS A 20 -20.25 4.73 3.62
C HIS A 20 -19.96 5.04 2.16
N THR A 21 -20.81 5.88 1.57
CA THR A 21 -20.66 6.44 0.24
C THR A 21 -20.90 7.94 0.31
N PHE A 22 -19.98 8.73 -0.20
CA PHE A 22 -20.08 10.19 -0.28
C PHE A 22 -19.97 10.62 -1.73
N THR A 23 -20.82 11.56 -2.14
CA THR A 23 -20.87 12.06 -3.51
C THR A 23 -20.70 13.57 -3.51
N ALA A 24 -19.89 14.07 -4.45
CA ALA A 24 -19.73 15.49 -4.73
C ALA A 24 -20.00 15.76 -6.21
N SER A 25 -20.92 16.66 -6.51
CA SER A 25 -21.23 17.05 -7.90
C SER A 25 -20.46 18.31 -8.28
N ILE A 26 -19.48 18.17 -9.18
CA ILE A 26 -18.54 19.23 -9.57
C ILE A 26 -18.61 19.53 -11.08
N PRO A 27 -18.25 20.74 -11.53
CA PRO A 27 -18.04 20.98 -12.96
C PRO A 27 -16.77 20.27 -13.44
N PRO A 28 -16.74 19.76 -14.70
CA PRO A 28 -15.54 19.21 -15.33
C PRO A 28 -14.31 20.12 -15.27
N SER A 29 -14.50 21.44 -15.32
CA SER A 29 -13.43 22.43 -15.17
C SER A 29 -12.68 22.38 -13.83
N SER A 30 -13.22 21.69 -12.81
CA SER A 30 -12.57 21.50 -11.51
C SER A 30 -11.62 20.30 -11.46
N LEU A 31 -11.45 19.58 -12.57
CA LEU A 31 -10.46 18.51 -12.70
C LEU A 31 -9.15 19.00 -13.35
N PRO A 32 -8.02 18.32 -13.08
CA PRO A 32 -7.87 17.17 -12.18
C PRO A 32 -7.97 17.53 -10.69
N LEU A 33 -8.33 16.57 -9.84
CA LEU A 33 -8.11 16.68 -8.41
C LEU A 33 -6.59 16.62 -8.14
N GLU A 34 -6.04 17.68 -7.56
CA GLU A 34 -4.63 17.73 -7.18
C GLU A 34 -4.41 16.93 -5.90
N ALA A 35 -3.65 15.84 -6.00
CA ALA A 35 -3.35 14.94 -4.90
C ALA A 35 -1.90 15.09 -4.43
N SER A 36 -1.71 15.01 -3.10
CA SER A 36 -0.38 14.92 -2.47
C SER A 36 -0.17 13.50 -1.95
N TYR A 37 1.05 13.00 -2.08
CA TYR A 37 1.42 11.66 -1.64
C TYR A 37 2.42 11.76 -0.49
N CYS A 38 2.04 11.30 0.70
CA CYS A 38 2.88 11.32 1.88
C CYS A 38 3.54 9.96 2.15
N HIS A 39 4.86 9.97 2.32
CA HIS A 39 5.67 8.76 2.51
C HIS A 39 6.15 8.55 3.96
N CYS A 40 5.74 9.42 4.88
CA CYS A 40 6.19 9.34 6.28
C CYS A 40 5.83 7.99 6.91
N ASN A 41 6.62 7.58 7.90
CA ASN A 41 6.36 6.32 8.60
C ASN A 41 4.97 6.31 9.25
N SER A 42 4.49 7.47 9.73
CA SER A 42 3.16 7.56 10.30
C SER A 42 2.06 7.23 9.28
N CYS A 43 2.14 7.78 8.06
CA CYS A 43 1.19 7.51 6.99
C CYS A 43 1.25 6.04 6.53
N ARG A 44 2.45 5.49 6.39
CA ARG A 44 2.63 4.06 6.07
C ARG A 44 2.00 3.17 7.13
N HIS A 45 2.24 3.48 8.41
CA HIS A 45 1.78 2.67 9.54
C HIS A 45 0.29 2.86 9.87
N VAL A 46 -0.35 3.95 9.43
CA VAL A 46 -1.79 4.18 9.66
C VAL A 46 -2.67 3.54 8.58
N THR A 47 -2.14 3.34 7.36
CA THR A 47 -2.87 2.70 6.25
C THR A 47 -2.46 1.25 6.02
N GLY A 48 -1.18 0.92 6.24
CA GLY A 48 -0.54 -0.33 5.81
C GLY A 48 0.10 -0.26 4.42
N ALA A 49 -0.09 0.84 3.69
CA ALA A 49 0.48 1.03 2.36
C ALA A 49 1.89 1.63 2.43
N MET A 50 2.63 1.56 1.32
CA MET A 50 3.98 2.14 1.21
C MET A 50 3.98 3.68 1.20
N TYR A 51 2.81 4.30 1.08
CA TYR A 51 2.55 5.72 1.12
C TYR A 51 1.07 5.94 1.49
N SER A 52 0.69 7.18 1.77
CA SER A 52 -0.69 7.64 1.79
C SER A 52 -0.90 8.65 0.68
N CYS A 53 -2.11 8.76 0.15
CA CYS A 53 -2.43 9.72 -0.89
C CYS A 53 -3.85 10.26 -0.73
N ASP A 54 -3.96 11.58 -0.74
CA ASP A 54 -5.22 12.28 -0.62
C ASP A 54 -5.29 13.51 -1.52
N ALA A 55 -6.52 13.91 -1.83
CA ALA A 55 -6.84 15.14 -2.54
C ALA A 55 -7.92 15.91 -1.78
N PRO A 56 -8.00 17.25 -1.88
CA PRO A 56 -9.07 18.01 -1.25
C PRO A 56 -10.46 17.49 -1.67
N TRP A 57 -11.33 17.20 -0.70
CA TRP A 57 -12.70 16.78 -0.98
C TRP A 57 -13.50 17.96 -1.55
N PRO A 58 -14.10 17.84 -2.75
CA PRO A 58 -14.76 18.97 -3.39
C PRO A 58 -16.24 19.11 -3.01
N GLY A 59 -16.78 18.20 -2.18
CA GLY A 59 -18.18 18.20 -1.77
C GLY A 59 -18.43 18.84 -0.40
N PRO A 60 -19.67 18.80 0.09
CA PRO A 60 -20.03 19.32 1.40
C PRO A 60 -19.27 18.59 2.53
N GLN A 61 -18.52 19.33 3.34
CA GLN A 61 -17.76 18.76 4.45
C GLN A 61 -18.67 18.25 5.59
N GLU A 62 -19.80 18.93 5.81
CA GLU A 62 -20.72 18.63 6.92
C GLU A 62 -21.24 17.19 6.90
N THR A 63 -21.55 16.64 5.72
CA THR A 63 -21.98 15.26 5.55
C THR A 63 -20.94 14.26 6.07
N ILE A 64 -19.65 14.57 5.92
CA ILE A 64 -18.55 13.72 6.37
C ILE A 64 -18.30 13.93 7.86
N LEU A 65 -18.28 15.18 8.32
CA LEU A 65 -18.04 15.52 9.73
C LEU A 65 -19.10 14.94 10.67
N ASN A 66 -20.37 14.93 10.22
CA ASN A 66 -21.52 14.38 10.92
C ASN A 66 -21.75 12.88 10.68
N SER A 67 -20.91 12.23 9.86
CA SER A 67 -21.04 10.80 9.59
C SER A 67 -20.65 9.91 10.79
N THR A 68 -21.02 8.64 10.72
CA THR A 68 -20.65 7.60 11.69
C THR A 68 -19.27 6.97 11.43
N LEU A 69 -18.45 7.57 10.57
CA LEU A 69 -17.05 7.13 10.40
C LEU A 69 -16.32 7.18 11.75
N ALA A 70 -15.57 6.10 12.03
CA ALA A 70 -14.67 6.06 13.16
C ALA A 70 -13.58 7.13 13.02
N ARG A 71 -13.04 7.55 14.16
CA ARG A 71 -12.09 8.67 14.26
C ARG A 71 -10.84 8.19 14.96
N TYR A 72 -9.69 8.49 14.38
CA TYR A 72 -8.40 8.27 15.00
C TYR A 72 -7.58 9.56 14.97
N ASN A 73 -7.17 10.05 16.14
CA ASN A 73 -6.29 11.22 16.24
C ASN A 73 -4.90 10.81 15.74
N PHE A 74 -4.62 11.13 14.48
CA PHE A 74 -3.36 10.84 13.82
C PHE A 74 -2.26 11.75 14.35
N THR A 75 -2.59 13.03 14.52
CA THR A 75 -1.83 14.01 15.31
C THR A 75 -2.80 14.79 16.20
N GLN A 76 -2.32 15.81 16.91
CA GLN A 76 -3.19 16.73 17.64
C GLN A 76 -4.16 17.49 16.70
N ASN A 77 -3.77 17.74 15.45
CA ASN A 77 -4.50 18.61 14.51
C ASN A 77 -5.01 17.88 13.26
N VAL A 78 -4.82 16.56 13.19
CA VAL A 78 -5.20 15.74 12.04
C VAL A 78 -5.87 14.46 12.55
N THR A 79 -7.05 14.18 12.04
CA THR A 79 -7.85 13.00 12.38
C THR A 79 -8.04 12.14 11.13
N VAL A 80 -7.75 10.86 11.20
CA VAL A 80 -8.17 9.89 10.16
C VAL A 80 -9.63 9.51 10.43
N ARG A 81 -10.47 9.67 9.41
CA ARG A 81 -11.86 9.21 9.37
C ARG A 81 -11.93 7.93 8.55
N PHE A 82 -12.41 6.82 9.14
CA PHE A 82 -12.39 5.51 8.51
C PHE A 82 -13.64 4.69 8.81
N CYS A 83 -13.93 3.69 7.97
CA CYS A 83 -15.06 2.80 8.20
C CYS A 83 -14.74 1.80 9.33
N ALA A 84 -15.52 1.78 10.41
CA ALA A 84 -15.30 0.86 11.53
C ALA A 84 -15.45 -0.63 11.14
N THR A 85 -16.25 -0.93 10.11
CA THR A 85 -16.55 -2.30 9.67
C THR A 85 -15.42 -2.90 8.83
N CYS A 86 -14.96 -2.16 7.81
CA CYS A 86 -13.99 -2.66 6.83
C CYS A 86 -12.64 -1.95 6.87
N SER A 87 -12.43 -1.07 7.85
CA SER A 87 -11.20 -0.30 8.05
C SER A 87 -10.81 0.73 7.00
N SER A 88 -11.51 0.82 5.86
CA SER A 88 -11.18 1.78 4.79
C SER A 88 -10.95 3.20 5.33
N PRO A 89 -9.73 3.75 5.23
CA PRO A 89 -9.50 5.16 5.50
C PRO A 89 -10.18 5.97 4.40
N MET A 90 -11.03 6.92 4.80
CA MET A 90 -11.88 7.69 3.87
C MET A 90 -11.40 9.13 3.75
N PHE A 91 -11.07 9.77 4.88
CA PHE A 91 -10.64 11.17 4.89
C PHE A 91 -9.55 11.44 5.93
N PHE A 92 -8.59 12.28 5.58
CA PHE A 92 -7.88 13.11 6.56
C PHE A 92 -8.74 14.33 6.86
N HIS A 93 -8.91 14.62 8.14
CA HIS A 93 -9.56 15.83 8.64
C HIS A 93 -8.52 16.68 9.32
N GLU A 94 -8.09 17.77 8.70
CA GLU A 94 -7.20 18.75 9.30
C GLU A 94 -8.02 19.82 10.02
N HIS A 95 -7.63 20.13 11.25
CA HIS A 95 -8.34 21.06 12.14
C HIS A 95 -7.35 21.92 12.94
N TYR A 96 -6.39 22.52 12.23
CA TYR A 96 -5.40 23.41 12.83
C TYR A 96 -6.06 24.68 13.40
N GLU A 97 -5.70 25.03 14.63
CA GLU A 97 -6.18 26.27 15.28
C GLU A 97 -5.90 27.50 14.40
N GLY A 98 -6.92 28.36 14.25
CA GLY A 98 -6.84 29.57 13.43
C GLY A 98 -6.88 29.34 11.91
N ARG A 99 -7.14 28.11 11.45
CA ARG A 99 -7.33 27.79 10.02
C ARG A 99 -8.70 27.13 9.80
N PRO A 100 -9.32 27.33 8.61
CA PRO A 100 -10.49 26.55 8.24
C PRO A 100 -10.19 25.06 8.26
N GLU A 101 -11.15 24.26 8.72
CA GLU A 101 -11.05 22.81 8.63
C GLU A 101 -11.00 22.36 7.16
N SER A 102 -10.20 21.32 6.90
CA SER A 102 -10.05 20.74 5.56
C SER A 102 -10.29 19.24 5.62
N LEU A 103 -10.85 18.69 4.54
CA LEU A 103 -11.01 17.25 4.35
C LEU A 103 -10.24 16.84 3.10
N GLY A 104 -9.22 16.01 3.29
CA GLY A 104 -8.53 15.30 2.21
C GLY A 104 -9.15 13.92 2.03
N VAL A 105 -9.71 13.61 0.86
CA VAL A 105 -10.23 12.27 0.54
C VAL A 105 -9.09 11.36 0.13
N PHE A 106 -9.00 10.17 0.73
CA PHE A 106 -8.04 9.15 0.29
C PHE A 106 -8.38 8.73 -1.14
N ILE A 107 -7.44 8.84 -2.07
CA ILE A 107 -7.78 8.64 -3.49
C ILE A 107 -8.12 7.18 -3.81
N GLY A 108 -7.63 6.21 -3.04
CA GLY A 108 -7.95 4.78 -3.23
C GLY A 108 -9.42 4.44 -2.99
N VAL A 109 -10.17 5.27 -2.26
CA VAL A 109 -11.64 5.10 -2.05
C VAL A 109 -12.47 5.79 -3.14
N LEU A 110 -11.86 6.56 -4.04
CA LEU A 110 -12.57 7.15 -5.18
C LEU A 110 -12.94 6.06 -6.19
N THR A 111 -14.13 6.12 -6.77
CA THR A 111 -14.55 5.20 -7.85
C THR A 111 -13.63 5.30 -9.07
N ASN A 112 -13.59 4.26 -9.90
CA ASN A 112 -12.82 4.27 -11.14
C ASN A 112 -13.53 5.10 -12.21
N HIS A 113 -13.36 6.42 -12.14
CA HIS A 113 -14.06 7.38 -13.01
C HIS A 113 -13.51 7.32 -14.46
N PRO A 114 -14.37 7.47 -15.49
CA PRO A 114 -13.96 7.36 -16.90
C PRO A 114 -13.17 8.56 -17.45
N VAL A 115 -13.02 9.64 -16.67
CA VAL A 115 -12.26 10.83 -17.10
C VAL A 115 -10.78 10.57 -16.97
N ASP A 116 -10.03 10.61 -18.06
CA ASP A 116 -8.58 10.35 -18.06
C ASP A 116 -7.78 11.24 -17.08
N LYS A 117 -8.06 12.55 -17.06
CA LYS A 117 -7.40 13.53 -16.19
C LYS A 117 -8.16 13.71 -14.88
N PHE A 118 -8.43 12.61 -14.18
CA PHE A 118 -9.22 12.63 -12.95
C PHE A 118 -8.41 13.11 -11.74
N VAL A 119 -7.21 12.57 -11.56
CA VAL A 119 -6.30 12.92 -10.47
C VAL A 119 -4.96 13.32 -11.08
N LYS A 120 -4.34 14.35 -10.52
CA LYS A 120 -2.98 14.76 -10.81
C LYS A 120 -2.19 14.75 -9.51
N VAL A 121 -1.13 13.98 -9.45
CA VAL A 121 -0.23 13.96 -8.30
C VAL A 121 0.73 15.13 -8.42
N VAL A 122 0.66 16.08 -7.51
CA VAL A 122 1.47 17.30 -7.59
C VAL A 122 2.81 17.15 -6.87
N ASP A 123 2.84 16.35 -5.81
CA ASP A 123 4.04 16.11 -5.03
C ASP A 123 4.04 14.81 -4.22
N HIS A 124 5.25 14.44 -3.83
CA HIS A 124 5.59 13.44 -2.84
C HIS A 124 6.26 14.16 -1.65
N ILE A 125 5.73 13.99 -0.45
CA ILE A 125 6.20 14.67 0.77
C ILE A 125 6.68 13.67 1.82
N PHE A 126 7.56 14.13 2.72
CA PHE A 126 8.15 13.33 3.81
C PHE A 126 8.85 12.06 3.30
N VAL A 127 9.60 12.20 2.21
CA VAL A 127 10.31 11.09 1.58
C VAL A 127 11.48 10.62 2.45
N GLU A 128 12.11 11.51 3.22
CA GLU A 128 13.27 11.15 4.05
C GLU A 128 12.98 10.06 5.08
N ASP A 129 11.77 10.06 5.64
CA ASP A 129 11.31 9.04 6.60
C ASP A 129 11.41 7.60 6.06
N THR A 130 11.40 7.43 4.75
CA THR A 130 11.52 6.12 4.11
C THR A 130 12.95 5.58 4.13
N ILE A 131 13.95 6.44 4.32
CA ILE A 131 15.41 6.18 4.25
C ILE A 131 15.88 5.80 2.84
N ASP A 132 15.15 4.90 2.19
CA ASP A 132 15.50 4.30 0.92
C ASP A 132 14.73 4.90 -0.27
N GLY A 133 13.85 5.88 -0.05
CA GLY A 133 13.01 6.51 -1.07
C GLY A 133 11.62 5.89 -1.22
N GLY A 134 11.34 4.79 -0.50
CA GLY A 134 10.04 4.14 -0.46
C GLY A 134 9.51 3.77 -1.85
N ALA A 135 8.26 4.14 -2.12
CA ALA A 135 7.58 3.87 -3.39
C ALA A 135 7.83 4.95 -4.47
N THR A 136 8.51 6.04 -4.15
CA THR A 136 8.70 7.17 -5.08
C THR A 136 9.30 6.76 -6.44
N PRO A 137 10.26 5.81 -6.56
CA PRO A 137 10.88 5.50 -7.84
C PRO A 137 9.91 5.03 -8.94
N TRP A 138 8.81 4.40 -8.55
CA TRP A 138 7.77 3.94 -9.49
C TRP A 138 6.51 4.81 -9.48
N LEU A 139 6.57 6.00 -8.88
CA LEU A 139 5.46 6.97 -8.83
C LEU A 139 5.79 8.30 -9.53
N MET A 140 6.99 8.48 -10.07
CA MET A 140 7.38 9.76 -10.70
C MET A 140 6.75 10.00 -12.09
N ASP A 141 6.40 8.95 -12.82
CA ASP A 141 5.94 9.05 -14.22
C ASP A 141 4.41 8.81 -14.36
N ILE A 142 3.64 9.00 -13.29
CA ILE A 142 2.21 8.57 -13.19
C ILE A 142 1.19 9.57 -13.74
N ASN A 143 1.56 10.83 -13.95
CA ASN A 143 0.61 11.85 -14.39
C ASN A 143 0.31 11.73 -15.89
N PRO A 144 -0.98 11.77 -16.31
CA PRO A 144 -1.34 11.63 -17.73
C PRO A 144 -0.80 12.73 -18.65
N ASP A 145 -0.45 13.89 -18.11
CA ASP A 145 0.15 15.01 -18.86
C ASP A 145 1.68 14.93 -18.96
N GLY A 146 2.29 13.88 -18.39
CA GLY A 146 3.73 13.67 -18.37
C GLY A 146 4.49 14.58 -17.39
N THR A 147 3.81 15.42 -16.62
CA THR A 147 4.47 16.28 -15.62
C THR A 147 4.85 15.44 -14.39
N PRO A 148 6.13 15.35 -13.99
CA PRO A 148 6.50 14.60 -12.80
C PRO A 148 6.03 15.34 -11.54
N PRO A 149 5.59 14.64 -10.49
CA PRO A 149 5.35 15.25 -9.19
C PRO A 149 6.66 15.75 -8.60
N LYS A 150 6.61 16.79 -7.78
CA LYS A 150 7.77 17.26 -7.02
C LYS A 150 8.12 16.29 -5.90
N LEU A 151 9.39 16.18 -5.56
CA LEU A 151 9.86 15.33 -4.47
C LEU A 151 10.34 16.22 -3.31
N TRP A 152 9.74 16.08 -2.13
CA TRP A 152 10.11 16.89 -0.96
C TRP A 152 10.66 16.01 0.15
N LYS A 153 11.78 16.44 0.72
CA LYS A 153 12.42 15.80 1.87
C LYS A 153 11.44 15.61 3.04
N GLY A 154 10.69 16.68 3.36
CA GLY A 154 9.64 16.75 4.36
C GLY A 154 8.37 17.42 3.80
N ARG A 155 7.87 18.46 4.47
CA ARG A 155 6.69 19.21 4.05
C ARG A 155 6.95 20.00 2.76
N MET A 156 6.01 19.94 1.82
CA MET A 156 6.03 20.73 0.58
C MET A 156 6.30 22.22 0.83
N ASN A 157 7.08 22.86 -0.04
CA ASN A 157 7.43 24.28 -0.02
C ASN A 157 8.06 24.79 1.30
N THR A 158 8.47 23.89 2.19
CA THR A 158 9.02 24.21 3.51
C THR A 158 10.38 23.54 3.72
N THR A 159 10.56 22.35 3.18
CA THR A 159 11.84 21.61 3.21
C THR A 159 12.50 21.62 1.83
N GLU A 160 13.68 21.03 1.73
CA GLU A 160 14.40 20.80 0.47
C GLU A 160 13.55 20.03 -0.56
N GLU A 161 13.51 20.54 -1.80
CA GLU A 161 13.03 19.81 -2.98
C GLU A 161 14.18 18.93 -3.48
N LEU A 162 13.92 17.63 -3.64
CA LEU A 162 14.89 16.60 -3.97
C LEU A 162 14.84 16.28 -5.47
N GLU A 163 15.97 15.84 -6.03
CA GLU A 163 16.01 15.29 -7.39
C GLU A 163 15.76 13.78 -7.38
N ALA A 164 14.94 13.30 -8.31
CA ALA A 164 14.69 11.86 -8.49
C ALA A 164 15.76 11.23 -9.40
N PRO A 165 16.23 9.99 -9.12
CA PRO A 165 15.84 9.18 -7.97
C PRO A 165 16.50 9.65 -6.67
N TRP A 166 15.77 9.51 -5.56
CA TRP A 166 16.31 9.75 -4.22
C TRP A 166 16.02 8.55 -3.30
N PRO A 167 16.98 8.15 -2.45
CA PRO A 167 18.37 8.61 -2.41
C PRO A 167 19.15 8.11 -3.64
N ALA A 168 20.42 8.51 -3.76
CA ALA A 168 21.28 8.08 -4.84
C ALA A 168 21.36 6.54 -4.90
N ILE A 169 21.31 5.97 -6.11
CA ILE A 169 21.26 4.52 -6.31
C ILE A 169 22.42 3.78 -5.63
N ASP A 170 23.62 4.35 -5.66
CA ASP A 170 24.83 3.75 -5.09
C ASP A 170 24.80 3.64 -3.56
N SER A 171 23.93 4.40 -2.89
CA SER A 171 23.75 4.31 -1.43
C SER A 171 22.76 3.23 -1.01
N LEU A 172 22.09 2.56 -1.97
CA LEU A 172 21.04 1.59 -1.68
C LEU A 172 21.56 0.16 -1.63
N MET A 173 20.81 -0.71 -0.94
CA MET A 173 21.14 -2.13 -0.84
C MET A 173 21.18 -2.83 -2.21
N LYS A 174 22.04 -3.83 -2.34
CA LYS A 174 22.07 -4.69 -3.53
C LYS A 174 20.98 -5.77 -3.47
N ALA A 175 20.55 -6.28 -4.62
CA ALA A 175 19.46 -7.26 -4.70
C ALA A 175 19.72 -8.53 -3.86
N GLU A 176 20.98 -8.93 -3.72
CA GLU A 176 21.41 -10.11 -2.96
C GLU A 176 21.62 -9.85 -1.47
N ASP A 177 21.62 -8.59 -1.03
CA ASP A 177 21.97 -8.22 0.34
C ASP A 177 20.89 -8.64 1.34
N LYS A 178 21.31 -9.32 2.41
CA LYS A 178 20.44 -9.90 3.45
C LYS A 178 20.89 -9.52 4.86
N THR A 179 21.68 -8.47 5.01
CA THR A 179 22.31 -8.03 6.27
C THR A 179 21.34 -7.55 7.37
N GLY A 180 20.05 -7.45 7.08
CA GLY A 180 19.01 -7.07 8.04
C GLY A 180 18.76 -8.10 9.16
N PRO A 181 18.02 -7.72 10.21
CA PRO A 181 17.80 -8.55 11.40
C PRO A 181 16.98 -9.81 11.11
N GLY A 182 17.11 -10.82 11.97
CA GLY A 182 16.37 -12.09 11.85
C GLY A 182 14.86 -11.96 12.12
N LEU A 183 14.46 -10.92 12.85
CA LEU A 183 13.07 -10.54 13.13
C LEU A 183 12.85 -9.11 12.62
N ILE A 184 11.91 -8.92 11.71
CA ILE A 184 11.52 -7.60 11.21
C ILE A 184 10.25 -7.15 11.96
N PRO A 185 10.24 -6.02 12.66
CA PRO A 185 9.01 -5.52 13.28
C PRO A 185 7.92 -5.23 12.26
N LEU A 186 6.68 -5.56 12.63
CA LEU A 186 5.46 -5.31 11.89
C LEU A 186 4.50 -4.53 12.79
N GLN A 187 4.39 -3.21 12.56
CA GLN A 187 3.74 -2.31 13.51
C GLN A 187 2.79 -1.34 12.82
N CYS A 188 1.58 -1.21 13.36
CA CYS A 188 0.65 -0.14 13.00
C CYS A 188 0.96 1.16 13.76
N HIS A 189 0.36 2.27 13.32
CA HIS A 189 0.64 3.62 13.86
C HIS A 189 0.43 3.71 15.38
N CYS A 190 -0.66 3.13 15.88
CA CYS A 190 -0.98 3.17 17.31
C CYS A 190 -0.26 2.09 18.14
N LYS A 191 0.54 1.23 17.49
CA LYS A 191 1.22 0.07 18.09
C LYS A 191 0.30 -0.95 18.78
N GLY A 192 -1.01 -0.85 18.56
CA GLY A 192 -1.97 -1.84 19.07
C GLY A 192 -1.89 -3.17 18.32
N VAL A 193 -1.43 -3.17 17.07
CA VAL A 193 -0.87 -4.34 16.40
C VAL A 193 0.65 -4.18 16.44
N ASN A 194 1.32 -5.09 17.15
CA ASN A 194 2.76 -5.09 17.38
C ASN A 194 3.27 -6.54 17.29
N LEU A 195 3.76 -6.90 16.11
CA LEU A 195 4.20 -8.24 15.77
C LEU A 195 5.62 -8.18 15.19
N THR A 196 6.23 -9.33 14.95
CA THR A 196 7.44 -9.45 14.12
C THR A 196 7.24 -10.51 13.05
N VAL A 197 8.03 -10.38 11.98
CA VAL A 197 8.15 -11.38 10.92
C VAL A 197 9.56 -11.97 10.98
N ARG A 198 9.64 -13.27 11.27
CA ARG A 198 10.88 -14.04 11.30
C ARG A 198 11.33 -14.42 9.90
N ARG A 199 12.62 -14.24 9.65
CA ARG A 199 13.31 -14.75 8.47
C ARG A 199 13.53 -16.26 8.56
N MET A 200 13.33 -16.94 7.43
CA MET A 200 13.52 -18.39 7.32
C MET A 200 14.60 -18.77 6.30
N ASP A 201 15.59 -17.90 6.08
CA ASP A 201 16.68 -18.09 5.13
C ASP A 201 17.36 -19.48 5.27
N SER A 202 17.59 -19.93 6.50
CA SER A 202 18.27 -21.20 6.79
C SER A 202 17.38 -22.39 6.45
N GLU A 203 16.09 -22.31 6.77
CA GLU A 203 15.09 -23.33 6.48
C GLU A 203 14.86 -23.45 4.97
N PHE A 204 14.69 -22.33 4.26
CA PHE A 204 14.58 -22.32 2.80
C PHE A 204 15.86 -22.84 2.12
N SER A 205 17.04 -22.51 2.65
CA SER A 205 18.31 -23.06 2.15
C SER A 205 18.35 -24.58 2.29
N LYS A 206 17.94 -25.13 3.44
CA LYS A 206 17.88 -26.58 3.69
C LYS A 206 16.84 -27.25 2.79
N MET A 207 15.67 -26.65 2.60
CA MET A 207 14.63 -27.15 1.69
C MET A 207 15.18 -27.28 0.27
N LYS A 208 15.76 -26.20 -0.26
CA LYS A 208 16.38 -26.18 -1.59
C LYS A 208 17.50 -27.22 -1.72
N ALA A 209 18.39 -27.31 -0.72
CA ALA A 209 19.49 -28.29 -0.72
C ALA A 209 19.00 -29.75 -0.67
N SER A 210 17.84 -30.00 -0.07
CA SER A 210 17.20 -31.32 -0.02
C SER A 210 16.37 -31.67 -1.27
N GLY A 211 16.34 -30.80 -2.28
CA GLY A 211 15.54 -30.99 -3.49
C GLY A 211 14.04 -30.78 -3.30
N LYS A 212 13.61 -30.23 -2.15
CA LYS A 212 12.22 -29.83 -1.92
C LYS A 212 11.92 -28.51 -2.62
N GLU A 213 10.71 -28.39 -3.15
CA GLU A 213 10.23 -27.14 -3.74
C GLU A 213 10.15 -26.04 -2.67
N LEU A 214 10.58 -24.83 -3.06
CA LEU A 214 10.40 -23.63 -2.25
C LEU A 214 8.95 -23.16 -2.35
N PRO A 215 8.39 -22.52 -1.31
CA PRO A 215 7.10 -21.85 -1.45
C PRO A 215 7.12 -20.87 -2.63
N TRP A 216 6.01 -20.77 -3.36
CA TRP A 216 5.94 -20.01 -4.62
C TRP A 216 6.30 -18.53 -4.47
N PHE A 217 6.20 -17.98 -3.26
CA PHE A 217 6.52 -16.59 -2.94
C PHE A 217 7.97 -16.39 -2.48
N VAL A 218 8.81 -17.43 -2.45
CA VAL A 218 10.22 -17.33 -2.08
C VAL A 218 11.09 -17.27 -3.33
N ASN A 219 11.89 -16.22 -3.45
CA ASN A 219 12.79 -16.05 -4.59
C ASN A 219 13.90 -17.12 -4.57
N PRO A 220 14.02 -17.98 -5.59
CA PRO A 220 14.95 -19.09 -5.56
C PRO A 220 16.44 -18.67 -5.63
N ARG A 221 16.74 -17.43 -6.04
CA ARG A 221 18.10 -16.90 -6.15
C ARG A 221 18.64 -16.41 -4.81
N ASN A 222 17.84 -15.66 -4.04
CA ASN A 222 18.29 -15.02 -2.80
C ASN A 222 17.52 -15.46 -1.55
N LEU A 223 16.44 -16.24 -1.70
CA LEU A 223 15.54 -16.76 -0.65
C LEU A 223 14.73 -15.67 0.08
N LYS A 224 14.64 -14.48 -0.50
CA LYS A 224 13.80 -13.39 -0.01
C LYS A 224 12.33 -13.61 -0.34
N HIS A 225 11.45 -13.02 0.45
CA HIS A 225 10.00 -13.05 0.21
C HIS A 225 9.64 -12.10 -0.91
N MET A 226 8.78 -12.55 -1.80
CA MET A 226 8.25 -11.74 -2.89
C MET A 226 7.38 -10.61 -2.35
N CYS A 227 7.58 -9.39 -2.87
CA CYS A 227 6.68 -8.27 -2.65
C CYS A 227 6.08 -7.84 -3.99
N GLY A 228 4.76 -7.97 -4.11
CA GLY A 228 3.99 -7.71 -5.31
C GLY A 228 3.31 -6.35 -5.32
N PHE A 229 2.81 -5.98 -6.49
CA PHE A 229 1.99 -4.79 -6.75
C PHE A 229 0.53 -5.25 -6.95
N ASP A 230 -0.42 -4.55 -6.34
CA ASP A 230 -1.84 -4.93 -6.40
C ASP A 230 -2.77 -3.70 -6.54
N PRO A 231 -3.39 -3.50 -7.71
CA PRO A 231 -4.33 -2.42 -7.99
C PRO A 231 -5.80 -2.82 -7.78
N CYS A 232 -6.08 -3.98 -7.19
CA CYS A 232 -7.43 -4.57 -7.14
C CYS A 232 -8.48 -3.62 -6.54
N ASP A 233 -9.73 -3.70 -7.01
CA ASP A 233 -10.80 -2.80 -6.58
C ASP A 233 -11.25 -2.98 -5.13
N SER A 234 -10.86 -4.08 -4.49
CA SER A 234 -11.06 -4.31 -3.05
C SER A 234 -9.87 -3.89 -2.20
N CYS A 235 -8.67 -3.89 -2.77
CA CYS A 235 -7.41 -3.52 -2.11
C CYS A 235 -7.31 -2.00 -1.99
N ARG A 236 -7.61 -1.29 -3.09
CA ARG A 236 -7.53 0.17 -3.13
C ARG A 236 -8.36 0.88 -2.04
N PRO A 237 -9.66 0.58 -1.87
CA PRO A 237 -10.44 1.22 -0.82
C PRO A 237 -10.07 0.73 0.58
N MET A 238 -9.50 -0.47 0.74
CA MET A 238 -9.04 -0.97 2.05
C MET A 238 -7.86 -0.15 2.58
N PHE A 239 -6.91 0.19 1.70
CA PHE A 239 -5.69 0.93 2.07
C PHE A 239 -5.80 2.45 1.85
N GLY A 240 -6.76 2.90 1.04
CA GLY A 240 -6.88 4.30 0.64
C GLY A 240 -5.87 4.74 -0.43
N VAL A 241 -5.20 3.80 -1.10
CA VAL A 241 -4.21 4.07 -2.17
C VAL A 241 -4.55 3.32 -3.46
N ASP A 242 -3.99 3.74 -4.61
CA ASP A 242 -4.27 3.11 -5.91
C ASP A 242 -3.38 1.92 -6.25
N MET A 243 -2.24 1.77 -5.58
CA MET A 243 -1.34 0.63 -5.72
C MET A 243 -0.90 0.12 -4.34
N VAL A 244 -1.42 -1.05 -3.97
CA VAL A 244 -1.09 -1.74 -2.71
C VAL A 244 0.12 -2.66 -2.93
N HIS A 245 0.86 -2.93 -1.87
CA HIS A 245 2.00 -3.83 -1.92
C HIS A 245 1.91 -4.89 -0.82
N TRP A 246 1.84 -6.15 -1.25
CA TRP A 246 1.75 -7.32 -0.40
C TRP A 246 3.05 -8.11 -0.47
N THR A 247 3.59 -8.47 0.70
CA THR A 247 4.53 -9.60 0.79
C THR A 247 3.81 -10.81 1.35
N PHE A 248 4.35 -12.01 1.15
CA PHE A 248 3.71 -13.27 1.55
C PHE A 248 4.59 -13.97 2.57
N VAL A 249 4.02 -14.43 3.68
CA VAL A 249 4.75 -15.16 4.73
C VAL A 249 3.93 -16.32 5.23
N LEU A 250 4.60 -17.37 5.71
CA LEU A 250 3.89 -18.43 6.44
C LEU A 250 3.42 -17.89 7.80
N ALA A 251 2.25 -18.30 8.28
CA ALA A 251 1.73 -17.89 9.60
C ALA A 251 2.74 -18.17 10.73
N GLN A 252 3.48 -19.28 10.65
CA GLN A 252 4.59 -19.62 11.58
C GLN A 252 5.81 -18.67 11.56
N GLN A 253 5.87 -17.73 10.61
CA GLN A 253 6.87 -16.67 10.58
C GLN A 253 6.43 -15.47 11.41
N VAL A 254 5.16 -15.35 11.78
CA VAL A 254 4.66 -14.23 12.56
C VAL A 254 4.80 -14.55 14.04
N GLU A 255 5.37 -13.61 14.80
CA GLU A 255 5.58 -13.76 16.24
C GLU A 255 5.05 -12.51 16.97
N PHE A 256 4.66 -12.66 18.24
CA PHE A 256 4.36 -11.52 19.09
C PHE A 256 5.67 -10.75 19.39
N ALA A 257 5.65 -9.42 19.32
CA ALA A 257 6.86 -8.62 19.50
C ALA A 257 7.38 -8.58 20.95
N GLU A 258 6.49 -8.81 21.93
CA GLU A 258 6.79 -8.81 23.36
C GLU A 258 6.18 -10.04 24.04
N ASN A 259 6.81 -10.52 25.12
CA ASN A 259 6.37 -11.64 25.96
C ASN A 259 6.16 -12.97 25.20
N ASN A 260 7.28 -13.62 24.84
CA ASN A 260 7.33 -14.99 24.28
C ASN A 260 7.04 -16.10 25.30
N THR A 261 6.61 -15.74 26.51
CA THR A 261 6.11 -16.68 27.51
C THR A 261 4.64 -16.94 27.22
N GLY A 262 4.31 -18.14 26.73
CA GLY A 262 2.93 -18.55 26.45
C GLY A 262 2.81 -19.26 25.11
N GLU A 263 1.57 -19.42 24.65
CA GLU A 263 1.30 -20.00 23.33
C GLU A 263 1.88 -19.12 22.21
N PRO A 264 2.37 -19.73 21.12
CA PRO A 264 2.85 -19.01 19.95
C PRO A 264 1.71 -18.24 19.27
N PHE A 265 2.08 -17.38 18.30
CA PHE A 265 1.10 -16.81 17.38
C PHE A 265 0.33 -17.94 16.66
N PRO A 266 -0.95 -17.75 16.31
CA PRO A 266 -1.76 -18.77 15.62
C PRO A 266 -1.04 -19.41 14.42
N ALA A 267 -1.06 -20.74 14.34
CA ALA A 267 -0.24 -21.49 13.40
C ALA A 267 -0.75 -21.42 11.94
N ASP A 268 -2.00 -21.01 11.75
CA ASP A 268 -2.67 -20.86 10.46
C ASP A 268 -3.76 -19.77 10.54
N THR A 269 -4.37 -19.45 9.40
CA THR A 269 -5.38 -18.39 9.27
C THR A 269 -6.71 -18.74 9.91
N LEU A 270 -7.05 -20.02 10.04
CA LEU A 270 -8.29 -20.47 10.69
C LEU A 270 -8.19 -20.25 12.21
N GLN A 271 -7.05 -20.65 12.80
CA GLN A 271 -6.75 -20.37 14.21
C GLN A 271 -6.64 -18.87 14.47
N LEU A 272 -6.07 -18.09 13.54
CA LEU A 272 -6.03 -16.63 13.68
C LEU A 272 -7.43 -16.01 13.69
N LYS A 273 -8.32 -16.47 12.80
CA LYS A 273 -9.73 -16.04 12.73
C LYS A 273 -10.46 -16.35 14.03
N GLU A 274 -10.30 -17.57 14.55
CA GLU A 274 -10.86 -17.97 15.84
C GLU A 274 -10.29 -17.16 17.01
N ALA A 275 -8.98 -16.91 17.03
CA ALA A 275 -8.33 -16.15 18.09
C ALA A 275 -8.76 -14.67 18.11
N VAL A 276 -9.04 -14.08 16.94
CA VAL A 276 -9.49 -12.69 16.80
C VAL A 276 -10.98 -12.53 17.13
N LEU A 277 -11.83 -13.49 16.73
CA LEU A 277 -13.29 -13.42 16.94
C LEU A 277 -13.74 -14.05 18.26
N GLY A 278 -12.91 -14.91 18.85
CA GLY A 278 -13.24 -15.67 20.04
C GLY A 278 -13.36 -14.82 21.31
N PRO A 279 -14.13 -15.29 22.31
CA PRO A 279 -14.32 -14.57 23.57
C PRO A 279 -13.06 -14.53 24.44
N ASN A 280 -12.15 -15.50 24.27
CA ASN A 280 -10.89 -15.64 25.02
C ASN A 280 -9.71 -15.11 24.20
N ARG A 281 -9.82 -13.86 23.73
CA ARG A 281 -8.83 -13.23 22.85
C ARG A 281 -7.52 -12.98 23.61
N ASP A 282 -6.41 -13.50 23.07
CA ASP A 282 -5.08 -13.21 23.60
C ASP A 282 -4.82 -11.69 23.58
N PRO A 283 -4.49 -11.05 24.72
CA PRO A 283 -4.28 -9.61 24.77
C PRO A 283 -3.14 -9.12 23.87
N ARG A 284 -2.19 -10.00 23.50
CA ARG A 284 -1.08 -9.68 22.58
C ARG A 284 -1.54 -9.46 21.14
N LEU A 285 -2.75 -9.91 20.77
CA LEU A 285 -3.40 -9.53 19.50
C LEU A 285 -3.84 -8.06 19.50
N GLY A 286 -3.88 -7.41 20.68
CA GLY A 286 -4.06 -5.97 20.86
C GLY A 286 -5.28 -5.41 20.14
N THR A 287 -5.08 -4.64 19.06
CA THR A 287 -6.17 -4.03 18.27
C THR A 287 -6.44 -4.72 16.93
N LEU A 288 -5.85 -5.90 16.68
CA LEU A 288 -6.11 -6.68 15.48
C LEU A 288 -7.57 -7.13 15.41
N SER A 289 -8.26 -6.76 14.35
CA SER A 289 -9.66 -7.08 14.09
C SER A 289 -9.79 -7.63 12.68
N LEU A 290 -10.95 -8.21 12.36
CA LEU A 290 -11.18 -8.93 11.12
C LEU A 290 -12.45 -8.41 10.43
N TYR A 291 -12.35 -8.19 9.13
CA TYR A 291 -13.47 -8.03 8.21
C TYR A 291 -13.45 -9.16 7.19
N ALA A 292 -14.54 -9.92 7.10
CA ALA A 292 -14.71 -10.93 6.06
C ALA A 292 -15.35 -10.28 4.82
N SER A 293 -14.57 -10.04 3.76
CA SER A 293 -15.11 -9.40 2.53
C SER A 293 -15.90 -10.36 1.64
N SER A 294 -15.70 -11.66 1.83
CA SER A 294 -16.50 -12.79 1.32
C SER A 294 -16.38 -13.94 2.33
N PRO A 295 -17.15 -15.04 2.22
CA PRO A 295 -17.12 -16.13 3.20
C PRO A 295 -15.72 -16.70 3.48
N ASP A 296 -14.88 -16.75 2.45
CA ASP A 296 -13.54 -17.34 2.40
C ASP A 296 -12.40 -16.31 2.47
N VAL A 297 -12.69 -15.00 2.44
CA VAL A 297 -11.67 -13.94 2.46
C VAL A 297 -11.64 -13.25 3.81
N GLN A 298 -10.45 -13.18 4.40
CA GLN A 298 -10.18 -12.60 5.71
C GLN A 298 -9.28 -11.36 5.56
N ARG A 299 -9.76 -10.19 5.98
CA ARG A 299 -8.98 -8.94 5.98
C ARG A 299 -8.75 -8.46 7.40
N TYR A 300 -7.53 -8.57 7.87
CA TYR A 300 -7.14 -8.18 9.21
C TYR A 300 -6.63 -6.74 9.23
N PHE A 301 -7.06 -5.99 10.24
CA PHE A 301 -6.75 -4.57 10.37
C PHE A 301 -6.66 -4.14 11.83
N CYS A 302 -6.10 -2.96 12.07
CA CYS A 302 -6.11 -2.32 13.37
C CYS A 302 -7.42 -1.54 13.56
N SER A 303 -8.30 -2.00 14.44
CA SER A 303 -9.59 -1.32 14.71
C SER A 303 -9.47 0.06 15.37
N ARG A 304 -8.28 0.43 15.83
CA ARG A 304 -8.02 1.76 16.41
C ARG A 304 -7.56 2.78 15.38
N CYS A 305 -6.60 2.42 14.52
CA CYS A 305 -5.92 3.38 13.63
C CYS A 305 -6.12 3.11 12.14
N SER A 306 -7.00 2.19 11.75
CA SER A 306 -7.34 1.84 10.36
C SER A 306 -6.31 1.04 9.55
N ALA A 307 -5.13 0.76 10.11
CA ALA A 307 -4.05 0.10 9.39
C ALA A 307 -4.45 -1.30 8.91
N SER A 308 -4.34 -1.54 7.61
CA SER A 308 -4.47 -2.87 7.02
C SER A 308 -3.24 -3.69 7.35
N VAL A 309 -3.43 -4.91 7.85
CA VAL A 309 -2.32 -5.75 8.38
C VAL A 309 -2.14 -7.00 7.54
N PHE A 310 -3.17 -7.84 7.46
CA PHE A 310 -3.12 -9.10 6.71
C PHE A 310 -4.28 -9.25 5.74
N TYR A 311 -4.01 -9.93 4.64
CA TYR A 311 -5.02 -10.60 3.83
C TYR A 311 -4.78 -12.11 3.90
N ALA A 312 -5.85 -12.87 3.99
CA ALA A 312 -5.82 -14.33 3.99
C ALA A 312 -7.06 -14.89 3.31
N VAL A 313 -6.95 -16.12 2.82
CA VAL A 313 -8.06 -16.90 2.28
C VAL A 313 -7.99 -18.33 2.80
N ASP A 314 -9.15 -18.96 2.92
CA ASP A 314 -9.30 -20.27 3.56
C ASP A 314 -8.63 -21.43 2.77
N ASP A 315 -8.34 -21.25 1.47
CA ASP A 315 -7.74 -22.28 0.58
C ASP A 315 -6.21 -22.37 0.66
N ARG A 316 -5.56 -21.41 1.34
CA ARG A 316 -4.12 -21.40 1.65
C ARG A 316 -3.91 -21.04 3.12
N PRO A 317 -4.37 -21.90 4.05
CA PRO A 317 -4.48 -21.56 5.46
C PRO A 317 -3.14 -21.26 6.14
N GLU A 318 -2.03 -21.72 5.58
CA GLU A 318 -0.69 -21.45 6.08
C GLU A 318 -0.15 -20.07 5.69
N LEU A 319 -0.79 -19.36 4.75
CA LEU A 319 -0.24 -18.13 4.14
C LEU A 319 -0.94 -16.86 4.62
N LEU A 320 -0.14 -15.88 5.04
CA LEU A 320 -0.57 -14.51 5.30
C LEU A 320 0.06 -13.58 4.26
N ASP A 321 -0.78 -12.75 3.64
CA ASP A 321 -0.32 -11.62 2.85
C ASP A 321 -0.15 -10.46 3.82
N VAL A 322 1.05 -9.94 3.96
CA VAL A 322 1.43 -8.89 4.91
C VAL A 322 1.54 -7.56 4.20
N ALA A 323 0.88 -6.55 4.75
CA ALA A 323 0.93 -5.18 4.27
C ALA A 323 2.36 -4.63 4.38
N ALA A 324 3.05 -4.45 3.25
CA ALA A 324 4.49 -4.10 3.25
C ALA A 324 4.78 -2.75 3.93
N GLY A 325 3.80 -1.84 3.93
CA GLY A 325 3.91 -0.53 4.59
C GLY A 325 4.08 -0.61 6.10
N LEU A 326 3.74 -1.73 6.74
CA LEU A 326 3.87 -1.92 8.19
C LEU A 326 5.23 -2.51 8.61
N LEU A 327 6.07 -2.92 7.66
CA LEU A 327 7.40 -3.45 7.97
C LEU A 327 8.35 -2.32 8.36
N CYS A 328 8.95 -2.45 9.55
CA CYS A 328 9.91 -1.49 10.10
C CYS A 328 11.33 -2.04 9.98
N ALA A 329 11.81 -2.20 8.74
CA ALA A 329 13.18 -2.63 8.50
C ALA A 329 14.17 -1.45 8.70
N PRO A 330 15.35 -1.69 9.30
CA PRO A 330 16.30 -0.61 9.60
C PRO A 330 16.89 0.05 8.37
N GLU A 331 16.93 -0.64 7.22
CA GLU A 331 17.41 -0.10 5.95
C GLU A 331 16.41 0.83 5.25
N GLY A 332 15.15 0.84 5.66
CA GLY A 332 14.12 1.68 5.05
C GLY A 332 12.83 0.97 4.70
N ALA A 333 11.95 1.74 4.05
CA ALA A 333 10.57 1.39 3.81
C ALA A 333 10.38 0.15 2.94
N ARG A 334 11.27 -0.09 1.97
CA ARG A 334 11.17 -1.23 1.06
C ARG A 334 11.65 -2.54 1.67
N ALA A 335 12.23 -2.53 2.87
CA ALA A 335 12.69 -3.72 3.58
C ALA A 335 13.48 -4.69 2.67
N GLU A 336 14.38 -4.14 1.85
CA GLU A 336 15.07 -4.89 0.78
C GLU A 336 15.93 -6.04 1.32
N SER A 337 16.27 -6.08 2.61
CA SER A 337 16.94 -7.23 3.23
C SER A 337 16.05 -8.47 3.31
N LEU A 338 14.74 -8.28 3.48
CA LEU A 338 13.71 -9.33 3.57
C LEU A 338 13.03 -9.56 2.21
N LEU A 339 12.79 -8.50 1.44
CA LEU A 339 11.90 -8.50 0.29
C LEU A 339 12.63 -8.53 -1.06
N ALA A 340 12.11 -9.33 -1.97
CA ALA A 340 12.38 -9.29 -3.40
C ALA A 340 11.18 -8.66 -4.11
N TRP A 341 11.33 -7.43 -4.57
CA TRP A 341 10.26 -6.68 -5.25
C TRP A 341 10.06 -7.19 -6.68
N GLU A 342 8.81 -7.44 -7.06
CA GLU A 342 8.40 -7.87 -8.40
C GLU A 342 8.36 -6.69 -9.39
N LEU A 343 9.46 -5.94 -9.44
CA LEU A 343 9.62 -4.76 -10.29
C LEU A 343 9.48 -5.13 -11.77
N GLY A 344 8.58 -4.45 -12.46
CA GLY A 344 8.29 -4.74 -13.86
C GLY A 344 7.62 -6.09 -14.12
N SER A 345 7.14 -6.83 -13.11
CA SER A 345 6.47 -8.12 -13.38
C SER A 345 5.03 -7.95 -13.85
N ALA A 346 4.39 -9.05 -14.27
CA ALA A 346 2.96 -9.05 -14.50
C ALA A 346 2.22 -8.76 -13.18
N ILE A 347 1.27 -7.83 -13.22
CA ILE A 347 0.45 -7.41 -12.09
C ILE A 347 -0.89 -8.14 -12.17
N GLY A 348 -1.34 -8.74 -11.07
CA GLY A 348 -2.66 -9.37 -10.99
C GLY A 348 -3.79 -8.34 -11.00
N ASN A 349 -5.02 -8.77 -11.30
CA ASN A 349 -6.23 -7.93 -11.17
C ASN A 349 -6.22 -6.59 -11.93
N VAL A 350 -5.41 -6.46 -12.99
CA VAL A 350 -5.38 -5.25 -13.83
C VAL A 350 -6.71 -4.98 -14.55
N GLY A 351 -7.60 -5.97 -14.64
CA GLY A 351 -8.97 -5.79 -15.14
C GLY A 351 -9.80 -4.84 -14.27
N ASP A 352 -9.51 -4.76 -12.96
CA ASP A 352 -10.26 -3.94 -12.00
C ASP A 352 -10.06 -2.43 -12.16
N VAL A 353 -9.11 -2.03 -13.01
CA VAL A 353 -8.84 -0.62 -13.34
C VAL A 353 -9.24 -0.25 -14.76
N GLN A 354 -9.70 -1.22 -15.56
CA GLN A 354 -10.05 -1.00 -16.96
C GLN A 354 -11.17 0.04 -17.11
N GLY A 355 -11.07 0.86 -18.16
CA GLY A 355 -12.13 1.80 -18.53
C GLY A 355 -12.24 3.05 -17.65
N GLY A 356 -11.28 3.26 -16.74
CA GLY A 356 -11.18 4.47 -15.93
C GLY A 356 -9.77 5.02 -15.87
N TRP A 357 -9.63 6.16 -15.19
CA TRP A 357 -8.38 6.90 -15.07
C TRP A 357 -7.21 6.06 -14.51
N ARG A 358 -7.51 5.03 -13.72
CA ARG A 358 -6.52 4.14 -13.12
C ARG A 358 -5.82 3.24 -14.10
N GLU A 359 -6.39 2.98 -15.27
CA GLU A 359 -5.76 2.09 -16.25
C GLU A 359 -4.39 2.65 -16.70
N LYS A 360 -4.33 3.96 -16.99
CA LYS A 360 -3.09 4.65 -17.34
C LYS A 360 -2.14 4.77 -16.15
N TYR A 361 -2.68 5.03 -14.96
CA TYR A 361 -1.92 5.08 -13.72
C TYR A 361 -1.18 3.76 -13.45
N VAL A 362 -1.88 2.62 -13.47
CA VAL A 362 -1.28 1.30 -13.20
C VAL A 362 -0.21 0.94 -14.23
N LYS A 363 -0.44 1.24 -15.51
CA LYS A 363 0.56 1.06 -16.57
C LYS A 363 1.81 1.92 -16.30
N ALA A 364 1.62 3.19 -15.92
CA ALA A 364 2.72 4.09 -15.60
C ALA A 364 3.52 3.63 -14.37
N VAL A 365 2.85 3.19 -13.30
CA VAL A 365 3.52 2.62 -12.11
C VAL A 365 4.34 1.39 -12.48
N ARG A 366 3.75 0.47 -13.24
CA ARG A 366 4.40 -0.76 -13.69
C ARG A 366 5.64 -0.46 -14.53
N ARG A 367 5.55 0.54 -15.42
CA ARG A 367 6.67 1.01 -16.24
C ARG A 367 7.76 1.71 -15.43
N GLY A 368 7.38 2.55 -14.46
CA GLY A 368 8.31 3.18 -13.52
C GLY A 368 9.07 2.15 -12.68
N ALA A 369 8.39 1.09 -12.23
CA ALA A 369 9.02 -0.01 -11.51
C ALA A 369 10.06 -0.75 -12.37
N GLU A 370 9.79 -0.99 -13.65
CA GLU A 370 10.77 -1.59 -14.57
C GLU A 370 11.97 -0.69 -14.82
N LYS A 371 11.75 0.60 -15.08
CA LYS A 371 12.82 1.59 -15.22
C LYS A 371 13.72 1.61 -13.98
N TRP A 372 13.11 1.57 -12.79
CA TRP A 372 13.84 1.47 -11.53
C TRP A 372 14.65 0.17 -11.42
N ARG A 373 14.06 -0.99 -11.78
CA ARG A 373 14.78 -2.28 -11.81
C ARG A 373 16.05 -2.21 -12.65
N ILE A 374 15.95 -1.64 -13.86
CA ILE A 374 17.06 -1.50 -14.80
C ILE A 374 18.13 -0.57 -14.22
N GLN A 375 17.74 0.60 -13.71
CA GLN A 375 18.65 1.55 -13.08
C GLN A 375 19.39 0.97 -11.87
N ARG A 376 18.73 0.11 -11.08
CA ARG A 376 19.34 -0.60 -9.94
C ARG A 376 20.21 -1.80 -10.36
N GLY A 377 20.23 -2.17 -11.64
CA GLY A 377 20.89 -3.37 -12.13
C GLY A 377 20.30 -4.66 -11.55
N TYR A 378 19.02 -4.63 -11.14
CA TYR A 378 18.37 -5.77 -10.52
C TYR A 378 18.00 -6.81 -11.59
N PRO A 379 18.23 -8.11 -11.36
CA PRO A 379 17.79 -9.13 -12.30
C PRO A 379 16.26 -9.14 -12.41
N LYS A 380 15.74 -9.53 -13.57
CA LYS A 380 14.31 -9.89 -13.70
C LYS A 380 13.97 -10.98 -12.67
N SER A 381 12.78 -10.91 -12.09
CA SER A 381 12.30 -12.00 -11.24
C SER A 381 12.10 -13.28 -12.07
N TRP A 382 12.15 -14.44 -11.42
CA TRP A 382 11.90 -15.70 -12.12
C TRP A 382 10.47 -15.77 -12.67
N ARG A 383 9.51 -15.10 -11.99
CA ARG A 383 8.13 -14.96 -12.47
C ARG A 383 8.06 -14.09 -13.70
N ARG A 384 8.81 -12.98 -13.75
CA ARG A 384 8.92 -12.14 -14.94
C ARG A 384 9.47 -12.93 -16.12
N ILE A 385 10.55 -13.69 -15.91
CA ILE A 385 11.15 -14.54 -16.96
C ILE A 385 10.11 -15.54 -17.49
N ASN A 386 9.50 -16.33 -16.59
CA ASN A 386 8.48 -17.31 -16.99
C ASN A 386 7.27 -16.67 -17.67
N ALA A 387 6.84 -15.49 -17.22
CA ALA A 387 5.73 -14.78 -17.85
C ALA A 387 6.08 -14.26 -19.25
N GLU A 388 7.31 -13.77 -19.48
CA GLU A 388 7.75 -13.34 -20.82
C GLU A 388 7.77 -14.50 -21.82
N GLU A 389 8.13 -15.70 -21.37
CA GLU A 389 8.11 -16.91 -22.20
C GLU A 389 6.69 -17.34 -22.56
N GLN A 390 5.76 -17.23 -21.60
CA GLN A 390 4.38 -17.71 -21.78
C GLN A 390 3.44 -16.69 -22.42
N LYS A 391 3.65 -15.39 -22.13
CA LYS A 391 2.76 -14.26 -22.45
C LYS A 391 3.57 -13.00 -22.80
N PRO A 392 4.40 -13.02 -23.85
CA PRO A 392 5.26 -11.90 -24.23
C PRO A 392 4.47 -10.61 -24.53
N GLU A 393 3.21 -10.72 -24.95
CA GLU A 393 2.33 -9.60 -25.25
C GLU A 393 2.01 -8.72 -24.02
N LEU A 394 2.12 -9.27 -22.80
CA LEU A 394 1.91 -8.50 -21.58
C LEU A 394 3.01 -7.44 -21.36
N PHE A 395 4.12 -7.53 -22.09
CA PHE A 395 5.37 -6.84 -21.84
C PHE A 395 5.85 -5.97 -23.01
N GLU A 396 5.00 -5.78 -24.02
CA GLU A 396 5.34 -4.96 -25.18
C GLU A 396 5.61 -3.49 -24.82
N ASP A 397 4.97 -3.02 -23.77
CA ASP A 397 5.10 -1.67 -23.22
C ASP A 397 6.48 -1.36 -22.64
N PHE A 398 7.37 -2.36 -22.56
CA PHE A 398 8.74 -2.22 -22.07
C PHE A 398 9.81 -2.35 -23.15
N LYS A 399 9.43 -2.62 -24.41
CA LYS A 399 10.41 -2.86 -25.50
C LYS A 399 11.38 -1.69 -25.68
N ASP A 400 10.94 -0.48 -25.42
CA ASP A 400 11.76 0.75 -25.50
C ASP A 400 12.60 1.03 -24.24
N LEU A 401 12.38 0.28 -23.15
CA LEU A 401 13.20 0.32 -21.94
C LEU A 401 14.34 -0.70 -21.97
N GLN A 402 14.32 -1.63 -22.92
CA GLN A 402 15.37 -2.65 -23.02
C GLN A 402 16.68 -1.98 -23.44
N VAL A 403 17.61 -1.91 -22.51
CA VAL A 403 19.03 -1.63 -22.78
C VAL A 403 19.64 -2.93 -23.31
N GLU A 404 20.42 -2.86 -24.39
CA GLU A 404 21.16 -3.98 -25.00
C GLU A 404 21.98 -4.80 -23.98
#